data_AF-B3R880-F1
#
_entry.id   AF-B3R880-F1
#
_cell.length_a   1.000
_cell.length_b   1.000
_cell.length_c   1.000
_cell.angle_alpha   90.00
_cell.angle_beta   90.00
_cell.angle_gamma   90.00
#
_symmetry.space_group_name_H-M   'P 1'
#
loop_
_entity.id
_entity.type
_entity.pdbx_description
1 polymer ?
#
loop_
_entity_poly.entity_id
_entity_poly.type
_entity_poly.pdbx_seq_one_letter_code
_entity_poly.pdbx_strand_id
1 'polypeptide(L)'
;MQATMADHTAGAAASTILEAGQHVVTAEFKINLLRAVRSERLRCRADVLKSGRSIIVVEADVFWRIWAFQPEGRGVSTAKAALAPHPAQARAVAYTEGICVPRARLTACSPP
;
A
#
# COMPACT_ATOMS: atom_id res chain seq x y z
N MET A 1 2.67 13.94 -0.49
CA MET A 1 1.88 12.93 -1.22
C MET A 1 2.51 11.54 -1.21
N GLN A 2 3.79 11.35 -1.58
CA GLN A 2 4.41 10.00 -1.67
C GLN A 2 4.26 9.15 -0.39
N ALA A 3 4.61 9.70 0.78
CA ALA A 3 4.48 9.00 2.06
C ALA A 3 3.03 8.61 2.38
N THR A 4 2.10 9.56 2.23
CA THR A 4 0.65 9.32 2.45
C THR A 4 0.11 8.22 1.54
N MET A 5 0.50 8.21 0.26
CA MET A 5 0.09 7.13 -0.66
C MET A 5 0.66 5.79 -0.25
N ALA A 6 1.95 5.75 0.11
CA ALA A 6 2.61 4.51 0.50
C ALA A 6 2.01 3.92 1.78
N ASP A 7 1.78 4.74 2.81
CA ASP A 7 1.14 4.32 4.06
C ASP A 7 -0.30 3.84 3.83
N HIS A 8 -1.11 4.60 3.08
CA HIS A 8 -2.48 4.21 2.76
C HIS A 8 -2.54 2.89 1.97
N THR A 9 -1.68 2.74 0.96
CA THR A 9 -1.63 1.52 0.14
C THR A 9 -1.14 0.32 0.96
N ALA A 10 -0.17 0.53 1.86
CA ALA A 10 0.31 -0.51 2.76
C ALA A 10 -0.76 -0.94 3.76
N GLY A 11 -1.49 0.00 4.37
CA GLY A 11 -2.62 -0.27 5.26
C GLY A 11 -3.77 -1.00 4.55
N ALA A 12 -4.10 -0.60 3.32
CA ALA A 12 -5.09 -1.28 2.50
C ALA A 12 -4.67 -2.73 2.19
N ALA A 13 -3.43 -2.95 1.77
CA ALA A 13 -2.90 -4.29 1.49
C ALA A 13 -2.89 -5.18 2.74
N ALA A 14 -2.43 -4.68 3.89
CA ALA A 14 -2.46 -5.42 5.14
C ALA A 14 -3.89 -5.76 5.59
N SER A 15 -4.85 -4.85 5.37
CA SER A 15 -6.26 -5.08 5.70
C SER A 15 -6.90 -6.22 4.90
N THR A 16 -6.35 -6.57 3.72
CA THR A 16 -6.90 -7.67 2.90
C THR A 16 -6.71 -9.06 3.50
N ILE A 17 -5.81 -9.20 4.47
CA ILE A 17 -5.50 -10.48 5.13
C ILE A 17 -5.91 -10.50 6.61
N LEU A 18 -6.63 -9.49 7.07
CA LEU A 18 -7.16 -9.43 8.43
C LEU A 18 -8.39 -10.32 8.60
N GLU A 19 -8.60 -10.78 9.83
CA GLU A 19 -9.84 -11.45 10.21
C GLU A 19 -10.98 -10.43 10.37
N ALA A 20 -12.23 -10.93 10.32
CA ALA A 20 -13.40 -10.10 10.55
C ALA A 20 -13.33 -9.42 11.94
N GLY A 21 -13.65 -8.13 11.98
CA GLY A 21 -13.60 -7.36 13.22
C GLY A 21 -12.19 -6.95 13.66
N GLN A 22 -11.19 -7.03 12.78
CA GLN A 22 -9.85 -6.47 13.01
C GLN A 22 -9.60 -5.24 12.13
N HIS A 23 -8.73 -4.35 12.60
CA HIS A 23 -8.15 -3.25 11.84
C HIS A 23 -6.64 -3.24 12.00
N VAL A 24 -5.94 -2.62 11.04
CA VAL A 24 -4.50 -2.43 11.12
C VAL A 24 -4.16 -1.11 11.81
N VAL A 25 -3.09 -1.12 12.59
CA VAL A 25 -2.44 0.09 13.11
C VAL A 25 -0.97 0.07 12.70
N THR A 26 -0.48 1.16 12.13
CA THR A 26 0.94 1.30 11.74
C THR A 26 1.81 1.40 12.99
N ALA A 27 2.69 0.42 13.20
CA ALA A 27 3.66 0.39 14.29
C ALA A 27 5.00 1.04 13.88
N GLU A 28 5.45 0.79 12.65
CA GLU A 28 6.64 1.41 12.07
C GLU A 28 6.38 1.74 10.60
N PHE A 29 6.86 2.89 10.15
CA PHE A 29 6.83 3.29 8.75
C PHE A 29 8.16 3.92 8.35
N LYS A 30 8.85 3.30 7.40
CA LYS A 30 10.07 3.83 6.79
C LYS A 30 9.86 4.06 5.32
N ILE A 31 10.19 5.25 4.83
CA ILE A 31 10.20 5.60 3.41
C ILE A 31 11.59 6.03 2.95
N ASN A 32 12.01 5.54 1.79
CA ASN A 32 13.24 5.95 1.11
C ASN A 32 12.86 6.70 -0.16
N LEU A 33 13.26 7.97 -0.26
CA LEU A 33 13.05 8.81 -1.44
C LEU A 33 14.23 8.63 -2.39
N LEU A 34 14.06 7.84 -3.45
CA LEU A 34 15.13 7.46 -4.37
C LEU A 34 15.42 8.57 -5.39
N ARG A 35 14.40 9.35 -5.75
CA ARG A 35 14.48 10.42 -6.76
C ARG A 35 13.32 11.40 -6.60
N ALA A 36 13.52 12.64 -7.03
CA ALA A 36 12.44 13.63 -7.06
C ALA A 36 11.33 13.20 -8.04
N VAL A 37 10.08 13.35 -7.61
CA VAL A 37 8.91 13.24 -8.49
C VAL A 37 8.87 14.47 -9.38
N ARG A 38 8.74 14.26 -10.69
CA ARG A 38 8.66 15.35 -11.68
C ARG A 38 7.30 15.42 -12.39
N SER A 39 6.33 14.60 -12.00
CA SER A 39 4.99 14.56 -12.62
C SER A 39 3.86 14.62 -11.60
N GLU A 40 2.69 15.02 -12.05
CA GLU A 40 1.47 15.14 -11.25
C GLU A 40 0.76 13.79 -10.99
N ARG A 41 1.03 12.77 -11.82
CA ARG A 41 0.39 11.45 -11.68
C ARG A 41 1.33 10.46 -11.02
N LEU A 42 0.92 9.96 -9.85
CA LEU A 42 1.60 8.92 -9.10
C LEU A 42 0.76 7.66 -9.04
N ARG A 43 1.42 6.50 -9.03
CA ARG A 43 0.82 5.20 -8.73
C ARG A 43 1.58 4.57 -7.58
N CYS A 44 0.86 3.93 -6.66
CA CYS A 44 1.46 3.16 -5.58
C CYS A 44 0.97 1.71 -5.64
N ARG A 45 1.87 0.78 -5.39
CA ARG A 45 1.58 -0.64 -5.23
C ARG A 45 2.14 -1.07 -3.88
N ALA A 46 1.42 -1.95 -3.19
CA ALA A 46 1.94 -2.58 -1.99
C ALA A 46 1.79 -4.11 -2.05
N ASP A 47 2.80 -4.80 -1.52
CA ASP A 47 2.85 -6.26 -1.42
C ASP A 47 3.10 -6.65 0.05
N VAL A 48 2.32 -7.60 0.56
CA VAL A 48 2.53 -8.16 1.90
C VAL A 48 3.73 -9.10 1.87
N LEU A 49 4.80 -8.74 2.57
CA LEU A 49 6.02 -9.55 2.67
C LEU A 49 5.93 -10.59 3.78
N LYS A 50 5.24 -10.28 4.88
CA LYS A 50 5.07 -11.17 6.03
C LYS A 50 3.69 -11.00 6.65
N SER A 51 2.92 -12.07 6.77
CA SER A 51 1.59 -12.11 7.40
C SER A 51 1.66 -12.67 8.82
N GLY A 52 2.34 -11.97 9.74
CA GLY A 52 2.45 -12.41 11.13
C GLY A 52 1.21 -12.07 11.96
N ARG A 53 0.96 -12.85 13.01
CA ARG A 53 -0.18 -12.64 13.93
C ARG A 53 -0.13 -11.32 14.70
N SER A 54 1.08 -10.84 15.01
CA SER A 54 1.30 -9.59 15.76
C SER A 54 1.79 -8.46 14.86
N ILE A 55 2.52 -8.78 13.79
CA ILE A 55 3.11 -7.81 12.87
C ILE A 55 2.99 -8.33 11.44
N ILE A 56 2.37 -7.51 10.59
CA ILE A 56 2.31 -7.66 9.15
C ILE A 56 3.34 -6.71 8.55
N VAL A 57 4.25 -7.23 7.72
CA VAL A 57 5.23 -6.41 7.01
C VAL A 57 4.76 -6.22 5.58
N VAL A 58 4.64 -4.97 5.16
CA VAL A 58 4.22 -4.60 3.80
C VAL A 58 5.28 -3.72 3.18
N GLU A 59 5.59 -3.96 1.91
CA GLU A 59 6.43 -3.08 1.09
C GLU A 59 5.55 -2.34 0.10
N ALA A 60 5.78 -1.04 -0.05
CA ALA A 60 5.03 -0.18 -0.96
C ALA A 60 5.97 0.62 -1.86
N ASP A 61 5.78 0.50 -3.16
CA ASP A 61 6.56 1.22 -4.16
C ASP A 61 5.69 2.27 -4.86
N VAL A 62 6.27 3.45 -5.06
CA VAL A 62 5.63 4.58 -5.74
C VAL A 62 6.32 4.83 -7.08
N PHE A 63 5.54 5.06 -8.12
CA PHE A 63 5.97 5.23 -9.50
C PHE A 63 5.31 6.46 -10.14
N TRP A 64 5.97 7.08 -11.11
CA TRP A 64 5.49 8.31 -11.77
C TRP A 64 5.46 8.25 -13.31
N ARG A 65 5.34 7.06 -13.90
CA ARG A 65 5.19 6.88 -15.34
C ARG A 65 4.18 5.78 -15.66
N ILE A 66 3.38 6.01 -16.70
CA ILE A 66 2.40 5.05 -17.23
C ILE A 66 3.09 3.84 -17.88
N TRP A 67 2.56 2.65 -17.55
CA TRP A 67 2.60 1.43 -18.37
C TRP A 67 3.97 0.90 -18.84
N ALA A 68 4.90 0.73 -17.92
CA ALA A 68 5.77 -0.44 -18.04
C ALA A 68 5.77 -1.11 -16.67
N PHE A 69 4.94 -2.14 -16.52
CA PHE A 69 5.13 -3.15 -15.50
C PHE A 69 6.51 -3.77 -15.76
N GLN A 70 7.55 -3.09 -15.26
CA GLN A 70 8.88 -3.63 -15.18
C GLN A 70 9.07 -4.05 -13.73
N PRO A 71 9.41 -5.32 -13.45
CA PRO A 71 9.83 -5.73 -12.12
C PRO A 71 11.06 -4.93 -11.62
N GLU A 72 11.76 -4.24 -12.53
CA GLU A 72 12.91 -3.37 -12.24
C GLU A 72 12.69 -1.88 -12.54
N GLY A 73 11.43 -1.46 -12.71
CA GLY A 73 11.11 -0.06 -12.98
C GLY A 73 11.54 0.81 -11.80
N ARG A 74 12.61 1.63 -11.98
CA ARG A 74 13.17 2.49 -10.93
C ARG A 74 12.08 3.34 -10.25
N GLY A 75 11.62 2.91 -9.07
CA GLY A 75 10.65 3.63 -8.25
C GLY A 75 11.11 5.04 -7.88
N VAL A 76 10.16 5.93 -7.56
CA VAL A 76 10.49 7.24 -6.96
C VAL A 76 10.74 7.14 -5.47
N SER A 77 9.98 6.27 -4.82
CA SER A 77 10.15 5.95 -3.43
C SER A 77 9.71 4.54 -3.15
N THR A 78 10.34 3.93 -2.15
CA THR A 78 9.93 2.64 -1.59
C THR A 78 9.71 2.81 -0.11
N ALA A 79 8.69 2.19 0.44
CA ALA A 79 8.36 2.22 1.86
C ALA A 79 8.19 0.81 2.41
N LYS A 80 8.60 0.61 3.66
CA LYS A 80 8.25 -0.59 4.43
C LYS A 80 7.44 -0.16 5.63
N ALA A 81 6.32 -0.83 5.83
CA ALA A 81 5.43 -0.61 6.96
C ALA A 81 5.29 -1.91 7.75
N ALA A 82 5.38 -1.79 9.07
CA ALA A 82 5.02 -2.84 10.01
C ALA A 82 3.67 -2.46 10.63
N LEU A 83 2.65 -3.28 10.43
CA LEU A 83 1.29 -3.03 10.90
C LEU A 83 0.85 -4.12 11.86
N ALA A 84 0.27 -3.73 12.98
CA ALA A 84 -0.28 -4.65 13.97
C ALA A 84 -1.79 -4.82 13.76
N PRO A 85 -2.30 -6.06 13.66
CA PRO A 85 -3.73 -6.33 13.79
C PRO A 85 -4.22 -5.93 15.18
N HIS A 86 -5.33 -5.21 15.25
CA HIS A 86 -5.98 -4.81 16.49
C HIS A 86 -7.49 -5.06 16.39
N PRO A 87 -8.18 -5.49 17.47
CA PRO A 87 -9.64 -5.59 17.46
C PRO A 87 -10.28 -4.25 17.13
N ALA A 88 -11.31 -4.28 16.29
CA ALA A 88 -12.07 -3.12 15.88
C ALA A 88 -12.82 -2.54 17.08
N GLN A 89 -12.35 -1.40 17.59
CA GLN A 89 -13.13 -0.59 18.51
C GLN A 89 -14.21 0.14 17.71
N ALA A 90 -15.47 0.04 18.12
CA ALA A 90 -16.63 0.53 17.38
C ALA A 90 -16.58 2.06 17.15
N ARG A 91 -15.91 2.49 16.08
CA ARG A 91 -16.11 3.72 15.29
C ARG A 91 -14.95 3.85 14.28
N ALA A 92 -15.13 3.36 13.06
CA ALA A 92 -14.24 3.65 11.95
C ALA A 92 -15.06 4.12 10.74
N VAL A 93 -14.86 5.36 10.33
CA VAL A 93 -15.33 5.91 9.05
C VAL A 93 -14.10 5.92 8.13
N ALA A 94 -14.13 5.12 7.06
CA ALA A 94 -13.04 5.06 6.08
C ALA A 94 -13.46 5.76 4.79
N TYR A 95 -12.75 6.83 4.41
CA TYR A 95 -12.84 7.46 3.09
C TYR A 95 -11.69 6.93 2.24
N THR A 96 -11.99 6.34 1.08
CA THR A 96 -11.01 5.72 0.17
C THR A 96 -11.13 6.31 -1.24
N GLU A 97 -10.75 7.57 -1.41
CA GLU A 97 -10.56 8.11 -2.77
C GLU A 97 -9.15 7.75 -3.26
N GLY A 98 -9.00 6.56 -3.85
CA GLY A 98 -7.74 6.14 -4.47
C GLY A 98 -7.60 4.64 -4.59
N ILE A 99 -8.01 4.10 -5.75
CA ILE A 99 -8.06 2.67 -6.08
C ILE A 99 -6.77 1.92 -5.73
N CYS A 100 -6.84 1.03 -4.74
CA CYS A 100 -5.89 -0.06 -4.48
C CYS A 100 -6.57 -1.38 -4.88
N VAL A 101 -6.17 -1.99 -5.99
CA VAL A 101 -6.70 -3.30 -6.43
C VAL A 101 -5.73 -4.39 -5.99
N PRO A 102 -6.14 -5.34 -5.12
CA PRO A 102 -5.30 -6.47 -4.73
C PRO A 102 -5.07 -7.40 -5.92
N ARG A 103 -3.88 -8.01 -5.99
CA ARG A 103 -3.44 -8.90 -7.10
C ARG A 103 -4.39 -10.07 -7.38
N ALA A 104 -5.14 -10.54 -6.37
CA ALA A 104 -6.16 -11.57 -6.53
C ALA A 104 -7.33 -11.17 -7.47
N ARG A 105 -7.45 -9.88 -7.82
CA ARG A 105 -8.57 -9.32 -8.59
C ARG A 105 -8.11 -8.51 -9.82
N LEU A 106 -6.90 -8.76 -10.34
CA LEU A 106 -6.29 -8.00 -11.45
C LEU A 106 -6.38 -8.65 -12.84
N THR A 107 -7.18 -9.71 -13.04
CA THR A 107 -7.35 -10.30 -14.39
C THR A 107 -8.33 -9.55 -15.31
N ALA A 108 -8.99 -8.46 -14.88
CA ALA A 108 -10.09 -7.89 -15.67
C ALA A 108 -10.16 -6.36 -15.80
N CYS A 109 -9.21 -5.57 -15.30
CA CYS A 109 -9.25 -4.11 -15.50
C CYS A 109 -8.33 -3.67 -16.64
N SER A 110 -8.83 -3.79 -17.87
CA SER A 110 -8.35 -2.99 -19.00
C SER A 110 -8.90 -1.55 -18.83
N PRO A 111 -8.11 -0.48 -19.03
CA PRO A 111 -8.62 0.88 -18.93
C PRO A 111 -9.51 1.24 -20.15
N PRO A 112 -10.47 2.18 -20.00
CA PRO A 112 -11.04 2.90 -21.15
C PRO A 112 -10.02 3.85 -21.78
#